data_AF-V5H2Q8-F1
#
_entry.id   AF-V5H2Q8-F1
#
_cell.length_a   1.000
_cell.length_b   1.000
_cell.length_c   1.000
_cell.angle_alpha   90.00
_cell.angle_beta   90.00
_cell.angle_gamma   90.00
#
_symmetry.space_group_name_H-M   'P 1'
#
loop_
_entity.id
_entity.type
_entity.pdbx_description
1 polymer ?
#
loop_
_entity_poly.entity_id
_entity_poly.type
_entity_poly.pdbx_seq_one_letter_code
_entity_poly.pdbx_strand_id
1 'polypeptide(L)'
;IIDRKKLRDFLFSVRQWDGSFAMHVGGEIDIRGAYCALSVASLTGILTPELCKDTAEWIVSCQTYEGGFSGCPGMEAHGGYAFCGLAALVILQKGHLVDQQA
;
A
#
# COMPACT_ATOMS: atom_id res chain seq x y z
N ILE A 1 -7.19 -12.09 -20.96
CA ILE A 1 -5.75 -11.71 -20.99
C ILE A 1 -5.62 -10.34 -20.33
N ILE A 2 -4.66 -10.14 -19.42
CA ILE A 2 -4.42 -8.85 -18.72
C ILE A 2 -3.37 -8.04 -19.51
N ASP A 3 -3.66 -6.78 -19.84
CA ASP A 3 -2.69 -5.86 -20.44
C ASP A 3 -1.74 -5.31 -19.37
N ARG A 4 -0.60 -5.97 -19.20
CA ARG A 4 0.40 -5.65 -18.17
C ARG A 4 1.03 -4.27 -18.34
N LYS A 5 1.15 -3.78 -19.58
CA LYS A 5 1.76 -2.47 -19.86
C LYS A 5 0.81 -1.36 -19.41
N LYS A 6 -0.47 -1.41 -19.82
CA LYS A 6 -1.47 -0.44 -19.39
C LYS A 6 -1.75 -0.52 -17.89
N LEU A 7 -1.74 -1.73 -17.31
CA LEU A 7 -1.86 -1.89 -15.86
C LEU A 7 -0.73 -1.15 -15.14
N ARG A 8 0.53 -1.39 -15.54
CA ARG A 8 1.68 -0.69 -14.98
C ARG A 8 1.56 0.83 -15.12
N ASP A 9 1.21 1.31 -16.31
CA ASP A 9 1.07 2.74 -16.58
C ASP A 9 -0.04 3.37 -15.70
N PHE A 10 -1.15 2.65 -15.49
CA PHE A 10 -2.20 3.06 -14.55
C PHE A 10 -1.70 3.12 -13.11
N LEU A 11 -1.00 2.08 -12.63
CA LEU A 11 -0.47 2.06 -11.26
C LEU A 11 0.48 3.23 -11.00
N PHE A 12 1.33 3.60 -11.97
CA PHE A 12 2.15 4.80 -11.87
C PHE A 12 1.34 6.10 -11.95
N SER A 13 0.22 6.14 -12.68
CA SER A 13 -0.63 7.34 -12.76
C SER A 13 -1.35 7.68 -11.45
N VAL A 14 -1.54 6.70 -10.57
CA VAL A 14 -2.18 6.88 -9.26
C VAL A 14 -1.20 6.84 -8.09
N ARG A 15 0.07 6.51 -8.36
CA ARG A 15 1.14 6.51 -7.37
C ARG A 15 1.52 7.95 -6.98
N GLN A 16 1.62 8.19 -5.68
CA GLN A 16 1.97 9.49 -5.10
C GLN A 16 3.45 9.59 -4.77
N TRP A 17 3.94 10.80 -4.51
CA TRP A 17 5.34 11.07 -4.22
C TRP A 17 5.81 10.51 -2.87
N ASP A 18 4.89 10.32 -1.91
CA ASP A 18 5.16 9.88 -0.54
C ASP A 18 5.12 8.36 -0.36
N GLY A 19 4.89 7.59 -1.43
CA GLY A 19 4.76 6.13 -1.37
C GLY A 19 3.31 5.63 -1.38
N SER A 20 2.33 6.52 -1.18
CA SER A 20 0.91 6.18 -1.21
C SER A 20 0.37 6.00 -2.64
N PHE A 21 -0.86 5.48 -2.74
CA PHE A 21 -1.56 5.29 -4.00
C PHE A 21 -2.99 5.83 -3.86
N ALA A 22 -3.41 6.63 -4.83
CA ALA A 22 -4.81 6.99 -4.97
C ALA A 22 -5.62 5.81 -5.51
N MET A 23 -6.89 5.72 -5.15
CA MET A 23 -7.79 4.64 -5.61
C MET A 23 -8.07 4.71 -7.11
N HIS A 24 -8.06 5.92 -7.65
CA HIS A 24 -8.14 6.22 -9.08
C HIS A 24 -7.53 7.60 -9.34
N VAL A 25 -7.42 8.01 -10.61
CA VAL A 25 -6.94 9.35 -10.97
C VAL A 25 -7.85 10.41 -10.33
N GLY A 26 -7.28 11.26 -9.47
CA GLY A 26 -8.01 12.28 -8.70
C GLY A 26 -8.87 11.75 -7.55
N GLY A 27 -8.74 10.47 -7.20
CA GLY A 27 -9.49 9.83 -6.12
C GLY A 27 -8.88 10.02 -4.74
N GLU A 28 -9.48 9.37 -3.75
CA GLU A 28 -9.00 9.35 -2.38
C GLU A 28 -7.70 8.55 -2.24
N ILE A 29 -6.95 8.85 -1.20
CA ILE A 29 -5.69 8.18 -0.84
C ILE A 29 -5.86 7.57 0.54
N ASP A 30 -5.78 6.25 0.59
CA ASP A 30 -5.68 5.48 1.82
C ASP A 30 -4.99 4.13 1.55
N ILE A 31 -4.76 3.36 2.61
CA ILE A 31 -4.00 2.12 2.60
C ILE A 31 -4.56 1.04 1.65
N ARG A 32 -5.84 1.15 1.26
CA ARG A 32 -6.44 0.24 0.26
C ARG A 32 -5.76 0.40 -1.08
N GLY A 33 -5.41 1.63 -1.48
CA GLY A 33 -4.71 1.91 -2.73
C GLY A 33 -3.38 1.16 -2.82
N ALA A 34 -2.59 1.21 -1.75
CA ALA A 34 -1.32 0.50 -1.65
C ALA A 34 -1.50 -1.02 -1.76
N TYR A 35 -2.40 -1.61 -0.97
CA TYR A 35 -2.65 -3.05 -1.04
C TYR A 35 -3.13 -3.51 -2.42
N CYS A 36 -4.10 -2.79 -3.01
CA CYS A 36 -4.62 -3.10 -4.34
C CYS A 36 -3.52 -3.04 -5.40
N ALA A 37 -2.72 -1.97 -5.43
CA ALA A 37 -1.63 -1.79 -6.38
C ALA A 37 -0.56 -2.89 -6.26
N LEU A 38 -0.12 -3.18 -5.04
CA LEU A 38 0.93 -4.18 -4.78
C LEU A 38 0.44 -5.61 -5.06
N SER A 39 -0.81 -5.92 -4.73
CA SER A 39 -1.41 -7.24 -4.98
C SER A 39 -1.46 -7.55 -6.47
N VAL A 40 -2.04 -6.66 -7.28
CA VAL A 40 -2.12 -6.88 -8.73
C VAL A 40 -0.75 -6.84 -9.40
N ALA A 41 0.16 -5.98 -8.93
CA ALA A 41 1.52 -5.92 -9.46
C ALA A 41 2.31 -7.20 -9.18
N SER A 42 2.19 -7.76 -7.97
CA SER A 42 2.82 -9.02 -7.58
C SER A 42 2.28 -10.19 -8.39
N LEU A 43 0.95 -10.36 -8.45
CA LEU A 43 0.31 -11.45 -9.18
C LEU A 43 0.58 -11.44 -10.69
N THR A 44 0.76 -10.25 -11.28
CA THR A 44 1.02 -10.10 -12.71
C THR A 44 2.51 -9.94 -13.04
N GLY A 45 3.41 -10.07 -12.05
CA GLY A 45 4.85 -10.00 -12.23
C GLY A 45 5.36 -8.65 -12.75
N ILE A 46 4.70 -7.55 -12.38
CA ILE A 46 5.12 -6.17 -12.71
C ILE A 46 5.49 -5.36 -11.46
N LEU A 47 5.69 -6.03 -10.32
CA LEU A 47 6.19 -5.43 -9.10
C LEU A 47 7.66 -5.01 -9.30
N THR A 48 7.93 -3.70 -9.36
CA THR A 48 9.29 -3.17 -9.54
C THR A 48 9.71 -2.33 -8.33
N PRO A 49 11.02 -2.18 -8.06
CA PRO A 49 11.51 -1.32 -6.98
C PRO A 49 10.98 0.11 -7.05
N GLU A 50 10.83 0.67 -8.24
CA GLU A 50 10.35 2.05 -8.45
C GLU A 50 8.87 2.21 -8.08
N LEU A 51 8.06 1.19 -8.40
CA LEU A 51 6.65 1.15 -8.03
C LEU A 51 6.49 1.09 -6.50
N CYS A 52 7.33 0.32 -5.82
CA CYS A 52 7.25 0.08 -4.37
C CYS A 52 7.95 1.11 -3.50
N LYS A 53 8.72 2.03 -4.10
CA LYS A 53 9.58 2.97 -3.37
C LYS A 53 8.76 3.77 -2.33
N ASP A 54 9.25 3.85 -1.10
CA ASP A 54 8.65 4.59 0.04
C ASP A 54 7.26 4.07 0.49
N THR A 55 6.67 3.08 -0.19
CA THR A 55 5.33 2.56 0.14
C THR A 55 5.31 1.83 1.48
N ALA A 56 6.38 1.11 1.83
CA ALA A 56 6.44 0.41 3.11
C ALA A 56 6.45 1.41 4.28
N GLU A 57 7.26 2.46 4.17
CA GLU A 57 7.38 3.53 5.16
C GLU A 57 6.06 4.29 5.31
N TRP A 58 5.37 4.57 4.20
CA TRP A 58 4.05 5.20 4.25
C TRP A 58 3.01 4.30 4.93
N ILE A 59 2.98 3.00 4.63
CA ILE A 59 2.09 2.04 5.32
C ILE A 59 2.38 2.00 6.83
N VAL A 60 3.66 1.94 7.23
CA VAL A 60 4.07 1.92 8.64
C VAL A 60 3.62 3.19 9.35
N SER A 61 3.63 4.35 8.69
CA SER A 61 3.12 5.60 9.26
C SER A 61 1.60 5.60 9.53
N CYS A 62 0.86 4.62 8.98
CA CYS A 62 -0.56 4.40 9.26
C CYS A 62 -0.80 3.49 10.48
N GLN A 63 0.24 2.87 11.05
CA GLN A 63 0.10 2.10 12.28
C GLN A 63 -0.20 3.05 13.45
N THR A 64 -1.17 2.68 14.29
CA THR A 64 -1.63 3.52 15.41
C THR A 64 -1.10 3.00 16.74
N TYR A 65 -1.29 3.80 17.80
CA TYR A 65 -0.96 3.40 19.18
C TYR A 65 -1.77 2.17 19.67
N GLU A 66 -2.84 1.82 18.97
CA GLU A 66 -3.69 0.65 19.26
C GLU A 66 -3.08 -0.65 18.68
N GLY A 67 -1.95 -0.55 17.98
CA GLY A 67 -1.28 -1.66 17.31
C GLY A 67 -1.84 -1.99 15.91
N GLY A 68 -3.05 -1.56 15.60
CA GLY A 68 -3.67 -1.72 14.28
C GLY A 68 -3.20 -0.68 13.25
N PHE A 69 -3.76 -0.76 12.03
CA PHE A 69 -3.55 0.25 10.99
C PHE A 69 -4.83 1.04 10.72
N SER A 70 -4.60 2.31 10.41
CA SER A 70 -5.61 3.27 9.98
C SER A 70 -5.57 3.45 8.46
N GLY A 71 -6.56 4.17 7.90
CA GLY A 71 -6.61 4.41 6.45
C GLY A 71 -5.52 5.36 5.97
N CYS A 72 -5.20 6.36 6.78
CA CYS A 72 -4.14 7.33 6.56
C CYS A 72 -3.57 7.76 7.93
N PRO A 73 -2.35 8.31 7.99
CA PRO A 73 -1.68 8.60 9.25
C PRO A 73 -2.51 9.48 10.19
N GLY A 74 -2.60 9.05 11.46
CA GLY A 74 -3.31 9.79 12.52
C GLY A 74 -4.81 9.47 12.68
N MET A 75 -5.34 8.49 11.95
CA MET A 75 -6.73 8.05 12.07
C MET A 75 -6.86 6.80 12.97
N GLU A 76 -8.10 6.38 13.27
CA GLU A 76 -8.40 5.21 14.13
C GLU A 76 -7.97 3.88 13.48
N ALA A 77 -7.52 2.92 14.30
CA ALA A 77 -7.26 1.57 13.84
C ALA A 77 -8.55 0.90 13.34
N HIS A 78 -8.48 0.24 12.20
CA HIS A 78 -9.63 -0.43 11.61
C HIS A 78 -9.23 -1.76 10.97
N GLY A 79 -10.01 -2.82 11.23
CA GLY A 79 -9.65 -4.18 10.80
C GLY A 79 -9.41 -4.31 9.29
N GLY A 80 -10.21 -3.60 8.47
CA GLY A 80 -10.01 -3.59 7.01
C GLY A 80 -8.70 -2.94 6.57
N TYR A 81 -8.29 -1.87 7.25
CA TYR A 81 -7.03 -1.17 6.98
C TYR A 81 -5.84 -1.93 7.53
N ALA A 82 -5.98 -2.57 8.70
CA ALA A 82 -5.00 -3.51 9.25
C ALA A 82 -4.68 -4.66 8.30
N PHE A 83 -5.71 -5.28 7.70
CA PHE A 83 -5.51 -6.30 6.67
C PHE A 83 -4.73 -5.74 5.48
N CYS A 84 -5.17 -4.62 4.90
CA CYS A 84 -4.53 -4.02 3.74
C CYS A 84 -3.05 -3.68 4.02
N GLY A 85 -2.78 -3.03 5.15
CA GLY A 85 -1.43 -2.64 5.56
C GLY A 85 -0.50 -3.82 5.76
N LEU A 86 -0.90 -4.79 6.59
CA LEU A 86 -0.07 -5.96 6.87
C LEU A 86 0.15 -6.82 5.62
N ALA A 87 -0.89 -7.07 4.82
CA ALA A 87 -0.78 -7.84 3.59
C ALA A 87 0.14 -7.15 2.57
N ALA A 88 0.04 -5.82 2.43
CA ALA A 88 0.93 -5.04 1.58
C ALA A 88 2.40 -5.15 2.04
N LEU A 89 2.68 -5.05 3.35
CA LEU A 89 4.03 -5.22 3.89
C LEU A 89 4.57 -6.65 3.70
N VAL A 90 3.72 -7.67 3.75
CA VAL A 90 4.11 -9.05 3.42
C VAL A 90 4.50 -9.17 1.95
N ILE A 91 3.74 -8.58 1.02
CA ILE A 91 4.07 -8.55 -0.42
C ILE A 91 5.43 -7.87 -0.64
N LEU A 92 5.71 -6.79 0.10
CA LEU A 92 6.97 -6.06 0.04
C LEU A 92 8.14 -6.74 0.78
N GLN A 93 7.88 -7.82 1.53
CA GLN A 93 8.85 -8.44 2.44
C GLN A 93 9.40 -7.46 3.50
N LYS A 94 8.55 -6.53 3.95
CA LYS A 94 8.85 -5.46 4.92
C LYS A 94 8.06 -5.60 6.24
N GLY A 95 7.52 -6.77 6.53
CA GLY A 95 6.75 -7.01 7.76
C GLY A 95 7.52 -6.78 9.08
N HIS A 96 8.85 -6.76 9.04
CA HIS A 96 9.70 -6.43 10.19
C HIS A 96 9.68 -4.95 10.59
N LEU A 97 9.11 -4.06 9.76
CA LEU A 97 8.97 -2.63 10.08
C LEU A 97 7.76 -2.32 10.96
N VAL A 98 6.86 -3.28 11.15
CA VAL A 98 5.66 -3.13 11.98
C VAL A 98 6.05 -3.24 13.45
N ASP A 99 5.48 -2.39 14.30
CA ASP A 99 5.53 -2.60 15.74
C ASP A 99 4.68 -3.82 16.11
N GLN A 100 5.33 -4.88 16.57
CA GLN A 100 4.69 -6.13 16.96
C GLN A 100 4.42 -6.24 18.47
N GLN A 101 4.73 -5.18 19.23
CA GLN A 101 4.68 -5.19 20.70
C GLN A 101 3.55 -4.33 21.29
N ALA A 102 2.76 -3.66 20.43
CA ALA A 102 1.60 -2.87 20.82
C ALA A 102 0.49 -3.71 21.47
#